data_AF-A0A1D2R9K2-F1
#
_entry.id   AF-A0A1D2R9K2-F1
#
_cell.length_a   1.000
_cell.length_b   1.000
_cell.length_c   1.000
_cell.angle_alpha   90.00
_cell.angle_beta   90.00
_cell.angle_gamma   90.00
#
_symmetry.space_group_name_H-M   'P 1'
#
loop_
_entity.id
_entity.type
_entity.pdbx_description
1 polymer ?
#
loop_
_entity_poly.entity_id
_entity_poly.type
_entity_poly.pdbx_seq_one_letter_code
_entity_poly.pdbx_strand_id
1 'polypeptide(L)'
;MIYLCDVYEDESLESAKARRKLIRTGDFKEALENFPKHLGYETAMLNALAENRDDYTGALKVLPKKLRMLFVHAYQGFIFNRALSRYIKGGFYVERLPLVGYETIPDEISEDILESEEIKQENFKINYMKDLSSKGQVRECFVPFYDFKILKTGEDELNEGKNKIIIRFSLPKGCYATCLLREFMKYGNHT
;
A
#
# COMPACT_ATOMS: atom_id res chain seq x y z
N MET A 1 -11.41 13.04 -4.27
CA MET A 1 -10.89 11.72 -4.70
C MET A 1 -9.46 11.59 -4.18
N ILE A 2 -9.21 10.68 -3.23
CA ILE A 2 -7.94 10.53 -2.49
C ILE A 2 -6.72 10.55 -3.43
N TYR A 3 -6.73 9.73 -4.49
CA TYR A 3 -5.62 9.63 -5.45
C TYR A 3 -5.20 10.96 -6.13
N LEU A 4 -6.14 11.89 -6.34
CA LEU A 4 -5.86 13.20 -6.94
C LEU A 4 -5.51 14.27 -5.89
N CYS A 5 -5.98 14.11 -4.67
CA CYS A 5 -6.02 15.18 -3.68
C CYS A 5 -5.02 14.99 -2.54
N ASP A 6 -4.64 13.76 -2.22
CA ASP A 6 -3.76 13.49 -1.08
C ASP A 6 -2.39 14.12 -1.24
N VAL A 7 -1.93 14.73 -0.17
CA VAL A 7 -0.65 15.43 -0.09
C VAL A 7 0.27 14.66 0.84
N TYR A 8 1.49 14.38 0.39
CA TYR A 8 2.48 13.60 1.13
C TYR A 8 3.67 14.48 1.55
N GLU A 9 4.30 14.17 2.69
CA GLU A 9 5.39 14.98 3.25
C GLU A 9 6.62 15.06 2.32
N ASP A 10 6.94 13.96 1.65
CA ASP A 10 8.11 13.83 0.76
C ASP A 10 7.83 14.25 -0.69
N GLU A 11 6.62 14.73 -1.02
CA GLU A 11 6.31 15.13 -2.38
C GLU A 11 6.88 16.52 -2.73
N SER A 12 7.00 16.82 -4.03
CA SER A 12 7.47 18.12 -4.47
C SER A 12 6.53 19.25 -4.02
N LEU A 13 7.09 20.41 -3.64
CA LEU A 13 6.30 21.59 -3.29
C LEU A 13 5.33 22.01 -4.39
N GLU A 14 5.68 21.76 -5.66
CA GLU A 14 4.85 22.02 -6.83
C GLU A 14 3.60 21.10 -6.83
N SER A 15 3.82 19.79 -6.71
CA SER A 15 2.74 18.78 -6.64
C SER A 15 1.81 19.05 -5.47
N ALA A 16 2.37 19.28 -4.28
CA ALA A 16 1.60 19.57 -3.08
C ALA A 16 0.73 20.84 -3.23
N LYS A 17 1.27 21.90 -3.86
CA LYS A 17 0.50 23.12 -4.14
C LYS A 17 -0.64 22.86 -5.12
N ALA A 18 -0.39 22.13 -6.21
CA ALA A 18 -1.40 21.80 -7.21
C ALA A 18 -2.55 20.99 -6.62
N ARG A 19 -2.25 19.95 -5.83
CA ARG A 19 -3.25 19.10 -5.16
C ARG A 19 -4.08 19.88 -4.14
N ARG A 20 -3.45 20.71 -3.29
CA ARG A 20 -4.17 21.59 -2.34
C ARG A 20 -5.08 22.59 -3.06
N LYS A 21 -4.63 23.13 -4.20
CA LYS A 21 -5.45 24.03 -5.01
C LYS A 21 -6.69 23.32 -5.54
N LEU A 22 -6.54 22.12 -6.09
CA LEU A 22 -7.65 21.28 -6.54
C LEU A 22 -8.63 20.96 -5.40
N ILE A 23 -8.16 20.64 -4.20
CA ILE A 23 -9.02 20.42 -3.03
C ILE A 23 -9.87 21.66 -2.74
N ARG A 24 -9.26 22.85 -2.77
CA ARG A 24 -9.93 24.11 -2.44
C ARG A 24 -10.95 24.53 -3.50
N THR A 25 -10.62 24.39 -4.79
CA THR A 25 -11.46 24.92 -5.88
C THR A 25 -12.46 23.91 -6.41
N GLY A 26 -12.11 22.61 -6.37
CA GLY A 26 -12.93 21.57 -6.99
C GLY A 26 -13.11 21.75 -8.50
N ASP A 27 -12.24 22.56 -9.13
CA ASP A 27 -12.24 22.87 -10.55
C ASP A 27 -11.19 22.02 -11.27
N PHE A 28 -11.67 21.03 -12.02
CA PHE A 28 -10.81 20.12 -12.76
C PHE A 28 -10.16 20.77 -13.99
N LYS A 29 -10.79 21.79 -14.59
CA LYS A 29 -10.22 22.50 -15.75
C LYS A 29 -9.05 23.36 -15.31
N GLU A 30 -9.22 24.11 -14.21
CA GLU A 30 -8.14 24.88 -13.62
C GLU A 30 -6.98 23.97 -13.16
N ALA A 31 -7.30 22.80 -12.61
CA ALA A 31 -6.28 21.85 -12.17
C ALA A 31 -5.39 21.38 -13.33
N LEU A 32 -5.92 21.18 -14.54
CA LEU A 32 -5.14 20.78 -15.72
C LEU A 32 -4.05 21.80 -16.11
N GLU A 33 -4.26 23.08 -15.82
CA GLU A 33 -3.27 24.12 -16.10
C GLU A 33 -2.13 24.14 -15.07
N ASN A 34 -2.40 23.69 -13.84
CA ASN A 34 -1.51 23.83 -12.70
C ASN A 34 -0.85 22.51 -12.25
N PHE A 35 -1.34 21.35 -12.70
CA PHE A 35 -0.77 20.06 -12.34
C PHE A 35 0.57 19.82 -13.04
N PRO A 36 1.61 19.36 -12.30
CA PRO A 36 2.90 19.05 -12.89
C PRO A 36 2.84 17.98 -13.98
N LYS A 37 3.61 18.15 -15.06
CA LYS A 37 3.62 17.23 -16.22
C LYS A 37 4.04 15.79 -15.89
N HIS A 38 4.79 15.59 -14.81
CA HIS A 38 5.21 14.26 -14.38
C HIS A 38 4.07 13.45 -13.73
N LEU A 39 2.96 14.10 -13.34
CA LEU A 39 1.75 13.46 -12.82
C LEU A 39 0.81 13.05 -13.96
N GLY A 40 1.31 12.22 -14.87
CA GLY A 40 0.61 11.86 -16.10
C GLY A 40 -0.71 11.11 -15.86
N TYR A 41 -0.75 10.23 -14.87
CA TYR A 41 -1.96 9.48 -14.51
C TYR A 41 -3.03 10.38 -13.92
N GLU A 42 -2.65 11.25 -12.98
CA GLU A 42 -3.53 12.23 -12.36
C GLU A 42 -4.08 13.20 -13.40
N THR A 43 -3.22 13.71 -14.29
CA THR A 43 -3.62 14.62 -15.37
C THR A 43 -4.61 13.92 -16.32
N ALA A 44 -4.40 12.64 -16.64
CA ALA A 44 -5.33 11.89 -17.48
C ALA A 44 -6.71 11.71 -16.81
N MET A 45 -6.74 11.46 -15.50
CA MET A 45 -7.98 11.41 -14.73
C MET A 45 -8.67 12.77 -14.64
N LEU A 46 -7.91 13.85 -14.45
CA LEU A 46 -8.44 15.22 -14.42
C LEU A 46 -9.08 15.61 -15.75
N ASN A 47 -8.51 15.19 -16.89
CA ASN A 47 -9.12 15.41 -18.20
C ASN A 47 -10.50 14.74 -18.29
N ALA A 48 -10.61 13.48 -17.89
CA ALA A 48 -11.90 12.77 -17.87
C ALA A 48 -12.94 13.46 -16.96
N LEU A 49 -12.50 13.95 -15.78
CA LEU A 49 -13.39 14.66 -14.85
C LEU A 49 -13.76 16.08 -15.31
N ALA A 50 -12.91 16.73 -16.10
CA ALA A 50 -13.21 18.03 -16.69
C ALA A 50 -14.29 17.94 -17.78
N GLU A 51 -14.39 16.78 -18.45
CA GLU A 51 -15.45 16.46 -19.41
C GLU A 51 -16.75 16.01 -18.70
N ASN A 52 -16.63 15.14 -17.70
CA ASN A 52 -17.76 14.65 -16.91
C ASN A 52 -17.44 14.63 -15.41
N ARG A 53 -17.89 15.67 -14.71
CA ARG A 53 -17.50 15.97 -13.31
C ARG A 53 -17.82 14.85 -12.33
N ASP A 54 -18.89 14.11 -12.57
CA ASP A 54 -19.41 13.10 -11.65
C ASP A 54 -19.03 11.66 -12.04
N ASP A 55 -18.34 11.47 -13.17
CA ASP A 55 -17.91 10.14 -13.63
C ASP A 55 -16.56 9.74 -13.05
N TYR A 56 -16.52 9.54 -11.73
CA TYR A 56 -15.34 9.07 -11.01
C TYR A 56 -14.92 7.65 -11.44
N THR A 57 -15.88 6.83 -11.85
CA THR A 57 -15.61 5.47 -12.35
C THR A 57 -14.89 5.53 -13.69
N GLY A 58 -15.35 6.36 -14.63
CA GLY A 58 -14.71 6.62 -15.91
C GLY A 58 -13.33 7.20 -15.74
N ALA A 59 -13.18 8.20 -14.86
CA ALA A 59 -11.87 8.77 -14.53
C ALA A 59 -10.90 7.70 -14.03
N LEU A 60 -11.31 6.84 -13.09
CA LEU A 60 -10.45 5.78 -12.60
C LEU A 60 -10.10 4.76 -13.70
N LYS A 61 -11.03 4.45 -14.62
CA LYS A 61 -10.81 3.53 -15.75
C LYS A 61 -9.73 3.99 -16.73
N VAL A 62 -9.40 5.28 -16.77
CA VAL A 62 -8.28 5.81 -17.55
C VAL A 62 -6.95 5.19 -17.11
N LEU A 63 -6.83 4.83 -15.83
CA LEU A 63 -5.63 4.19 -15.31
C LEU A 63 -5.44 2.77 -15.87
N PRO A 64 -4.19 2.35 -16.11
CA PRO A 64 -3.90 0.97 -16.50
C PRO A 64 -4.45 -0.03 -15.47
N LYS A 65 -4.96 -1.17 -15.94
CA LYS A 65 -5.56 -2.20 -15.07
C LYS A 65 -4.66 -2.59 -13.89
N LYS A 66 -3.35 -2.77 -14.12
CA LYS A 66 -2.40 -3.15 -13.07
C LYS A 66 -2.32 -2.11 -11.94
N LEU A 67 -2.40 -0.82 -12.27
CA LEU A 67 -2.40 0.26 -11.29
C LEU A 67 -3.71 0.31 -10.52
N ARG A 68 -4.85 0.12 -11.19
CA ARG A 68 -6.15 0.03 -10.49
C ARG A 68 -6.22 -1.16 -9.53
N MET A 69 -5.72 -2.32 -9.95
CA MET A 69 -5.63 -3.52 -9.10
C MET A 69 -4.76 -3.30 -7.87
N LEU A 70 -3.75 -2.44 -7.96
CA LEU A 70 -2.87 -2.13 -6.83
C LEU A 70 -3.65 -1.58 -5.64
N PHE A 71 -4.69 -0.78 -5.85
CA PHE A 71 -5.51 -0.24 -4.75
C PHE A 71 -6.24 -1.35 -3.99
N VAL A 72 -6.84 -2.30 -4.72
CA VAL A 72 -7.53 -3.45 -4.11
C VAL A 72 -6.52 -4.29 -3.34
N HIS A 73 -5.37 -4.62 -3.95
CA HIS A 73 -4.34 -5.42 -3.29
C HIS A 73 -3.69 -4.72 -2.08
N ALA A 74 -3.51 -3.40 -2.14
CA ALA A 74 -3.00 -2.61 -1.02
C ALA A 74 -3.95 -2.68 0.17
N TYR A 75 -5.27 -2.56 -0.07
CA TYR A 75 -6.27 -2.68 0.98
C TYR A 75 -6.35 -4.09 1.57
N GLN A 76 -6.29 -5.13 0.72
CA GLN A 76 -6.19 -6.51 1.20
C GLN A 76 -4.92 -6.73 2.05
N GLY A 77 -3.79 -6.17 1.63
CA GLY A 77 -2.52 -6.22 2.37
C GLY A 77 -2.57 -5.48 3.70
N PHE A 78 -3.28 -4.36 3.77
CA PHE A 78 -3.53 -3.62 5.00
C PHE A 78 -4.28 -4.48 6.04
N ILE A 79 -5.40 -5.10 5.63
CA ILE A 79 -6.18 -6.00 6.51
C ILE A 79 -5.29 -7.15 6.99
N PHE A 80 -4.62 -7.84 6.06
CA PHE A 80 -3.72 -8.96 6.38
C PHE A 80 -2.63 -8.57 7.39
N ASN A 81 -1.93 -7.45 7.17
CA ASN A 81 -0.86 -7.00 8.04
C ASN A 81 -1.37 -6.62 9.43
N ARG A 82 -2.55 -6.00 9.52
CA ARG A 82 -3.18 -5.62 10.79
C ARG A 82 -3.66 -6.85 11.57
N ALA A 83 -4.23 -7.85 10.89
CA ALA A 83 -4.61 -9.12 11.48
C ALA A 83 -3.38 -9.88 12.02
N LEU A 84 -2.34 -10.03 11.19
CA LEU A 84 -1.09 -10.67 11.59
C LEU A 84 -0.45 -9.96 12.80
N SER A 85 -0.48 -8.63 12.82
CA SER A 85 0.03 -7.84 13.95
C SER A 85 -0.76 -8.09 15.24
N ARG A 86 -2.09 -8.26 15.17
CA ARG A 86 -2.91 -8.59 16.35
C ARG A 86 -2.60 -10.01 16.87
N TYR A 87 -2.46 -11.00 15.99
CA TYR A 87 -2.05 -12.35 16.40
C TYR A 87 -0.69 -12.35 17.11
N ILE A 88 0.32 -11.70 16.51
CA ILE A 88 1.67 -11.60 17.09
C ILE A 88 1.65 -10.92 18.46
N LYS A 89 0.92 -9.80 18.60
CA LYS A 89 0.80 -9.09 19.89
C LYS A 89 0.06 -9.89 20.95
N GLY A 90 -0.90 -10.72 20.54
CA GLY A 90 -1.58 -11.68 21.41
C GLY A 90 -0.71 -12.87 21.82
N GLY A 91 0.50 -13.01 21.28
CA GLY A 91 1.37 -14.16 21.54
C GLY A 91 0.97 -15.43 20.79
N PHE A 92 0.12 -15.31 19.77
CA PHE A 92 -0.35 -16.43 18.96
C PHE A 92 0.49 -16.59 17.70
N TYR A 93 0.84 -17.82 17.39
CA TYR A 93 1.45 -18.18 16.11
C TYR A 93 0.37 -18.60 15.11
N VAL A 94 0.40 -18.01 13.92
CA VAL A 94 -0.51 -18.34 12.82
C VAL A 94 0.30 -18.52 11.54
N GLU A 95 0.19 -19.71 10.93
CA GLU A 95 0.97 -20.02 9.72
C GLU A 95 0.43 -19.26 8.51
N ARG A 96 -0.89 -19.17 8.39
CA ARG A 96 -1.57 -18.66 7.21
C ARG A 96 -2.77 -17.82 7.59
N LEU A 97 -2.95 -16.70 6.90
CA LEU A 97 -4.10 -15.82 7.05
C LEU A 97 -4.75 -15.55 5.69
N PRO A 98 -6.05 -15.23 5.67
CA PRO A 98 -6.74 -14.84 4.46
C PRO A 98 -6.24 -13.46 3.99
N LEU A 99 -5.87 -13.39 2.72
CA LEU A 99 -5.89 -12.15 1.97
C LEU A 99 -7.34 -11.94 1.50
N VAL A 100 -8.14 -11.28 2.34
CA VAL A 100 -9.60 -11.22 2.23
C VAL A 100 -10.06 -10.81 0.83
N GLY A 101 -10.99 -11.58 0.26
CA GLY A 101 -11.76 -11.20 -0.93
C GLY A 101 -13.18 -11.76 -0.85
N TYR A 102 -13.91 -11.70 -1.98
CA TYR A 102 -15.33 -12.06 -1.98
C TYR A 102 -15.62 -13.57 -1.94
N GLU A 103 -14.59 -14.43 -2.05
CA GLU A 103 -14.68 -15.90 -1.98
C GLU A 103 -13.86 -16.50 -0.82
N THR A 104 -13.16 -15.69 -0.02
CA THR A 104 -12.41 -16.19 1.15
C THR A 104 -13.30 -16.34 2.36
N ILE A 105 -12.85 -17.13 3.33
CA ILE A 105 -13.42 -17.16 4.69
C ILE A 105 -12.46 -16.33 5.58
N PRO A 106 -12.89 -15.18 6.13
CA PRO A 106 -12.08 -14.40 7.04
C PRO A 106 -11.93 -15.14 8.38
N ASP A 107 -10.80 -14.94 9.06
CA ASP A 107 -10.68 -15.28 10.48
C ASP A 107 -11.35 -14.21 11.35
N GLU A 108 -11.55 -14.50 12.63
CA GLU A 108 -12.20 -13.61 13.61
C GLU A 108 -11.57 -12.21 13.64
N ILE A 109 -10.23 -12.12 13.61
CA ILE A 109 -9.55 -10.83 13.65
C ILE A 109 -9.71 -10.07 12.32
N SER A 110 -9.64 -10.77 11.19
CA SER A 110 -9.89 -10.15 9.88
C SER A 110 -11.34 -9.67 9.76
N GLU A 111 -12.30 -10.40 10.32
CA GLU A 111 -13.71 -10.02 10.39
C GLU A 111 -13.90 -8.75 11.23
N ASP A 112 -13.33 -8.70 12.45
CA ASP A 112 -13.32 -7.48 13.29
C ASP A 112 -12.78 -6.25 12.52
N ILE A 113 -11.69 -6.43 11.77
CA ILE A 113 -11.07 -5.33 11.02
C ILE A 113 -12.01 -4.87 9.91
N LEU A 114 -12.60 -5.79 9.15
CA LEU A 114 -13.58 -5.46 8.10
C LEU A 114 -14.77 -4.68 8.66
N GLU A 115 -15.32 -5.11 9.80
CA GLU A 115 -16.40 -4.41 10.49
C GLU A 115 -16.00 -3.00 10.92
N SER A 116 -14.81 -2.86 11.53
CA SER A 116 -14.31 -1.55 11.99
C SER A 116 -14.05 -0.56 10.86
N GLU A 117 -13.76 -1.07 9.66
CA GLU A 117 -13.54 -0.27 8.46
C GLU A 117 -14.82 -0.11 7.62
N GLU A 118 -15.96 -0.63 8.11
CA GLU A 118 -17.27 -0.63 7.46
C GLU A 118 -17.27 -1.28 6.06
N ILE A 119 -16.43 -2.30 5.86
CA ILE A 119 -16.28 -3.03 4.60
C ILE A 119 -16.86 -4.44 4.71
N LYS A 120 -17.64 -4.84 3.71
CA LYS A 120 -18.13 -6.22 3.56
C LYS A 120 -17.33 -6.97 2.52
N GLN A 121 -17.27 -8.29 2.63
CA GLN A 121 -16.56 -9.13 1.66
C GLN A 121 -17.09 -8.97 0.22
N GLU A 122 -18.38 -8.71 0.05
CA GLU A 122 -18.99 -8.45 -1.26
C GLU A 122 -18.47 -7.18 -1.91
N ASN A 123 -17.89 -6.23 -1.16
CA ASN A 123 -17.28 -5.03 -1.73
C ASN A 123 -16.02 -5.34 -2.54
N PHE A 124 -15.37 -6.48 -2.31
CA PHE A 124 -14.30 -6.98 -3.17
C PHE A 124 -14.81 -7.53 -4.51
N LYS A 125 -16.14 -7.63 -4.70
CA LYS A 125 -16.80 -7.95 -5.98
C LYS A 125 -17.36 -6.68 -6.62
N ILE A 126 -16.52 -6.02 -7.41
CA ILE A 126 -16.78 -4.69 -7.96
C ILE A 126 -17.60 -4.79 -9.27
N ASN A 127 -18.92 -4.59 -9.18
CA ASN A 127 -19.84 -4.81 -10.31
C ASN A 127 -19.57 -3.91 -11.54
N TYR A 128 -19.22 -2.64 -11.32
CA TYR A 128 -18.96 -1.65 -12.39
C TYR A 128 -17.54 -1.73 -12.98
N MET A 129 -16.66 -2.51 -12.35
CA MET A 129 -15.29 -2.82 -12.75
C MET A 129 -14.94 -4.26 -12.37
N LYS A 130 -15.56 -5.22 -13.07
CA LYS A 130 -15.39 -6.66 -12.78
C LYS A 130 -13.93 -7.11 -12.82
N ASP A 131 -13.12 -6.46 -13.65
CA ASP A 131 -11.69 -6.69 -13.77
C ASP A 131 -10.89 -6.33 -12.51
N LEU A 132 -11.50 -5.59 -11.58
CA LEU A 132 -10.96 -5.25 -10.26
C LEU A 132 -11.45 -6.15 -9.12
N SER A 133 -12.37 -7.06 -9.41
CA SER A 133 -12.89 -7.97 -8.38
C SER A 133 -11.79 -8.92 -7.91
N SER A 134 -11.66 -9.09 -6.60
CA SER A 134 -10.65 -9.96 -5.99
C SER A 134 -11.32 -11.08 -5.20
N LYS A 135 -11.13 -12.32 -5.66
CA LYS A 135 -11.60 -13.53 -4.96
C LYS A 135 -10.96 -13.66 -3.58
N GLY A 136 -9.80 -13.05 -3.40
CA GLY A 136 -8.93 -13.28 -2.26
C GLY A 136 -8.14 -14.58 -2.40
N GLN A 137 -7.31 -14.87 -1.41
CA GLN A 137 -6.48 -16.08 -1.35
C GLN A 137 -6.03 -16.32 0.09
N VAL A 138 -5.41 -17.46 0.36
CA VAL A 138 -4.71 -17.69 1.63
C VAL A 138 -3.22 -17.38 1.43
N ARG A 139 -2.61 -16.71 2.41
CA ARG A 139 -1.21 -16.27 2.36
C ARG A 139 -0.44 -16.73 3.59
N GLU A 140 0.77 -17.23 3.37
CA GLU A 140 1.74 -17.54 4.42
C GLU A 140 2.12 -16.27 5.20
N CYS A 141 2.08 -16.34 6.53
CA CYS A 141 2.39 -15.22 7.42
C CYS A 141 3.88 -15.01 7.61
N PHE A 142 4.65 -16.09 7.53
CA PHE A 142 6.09 -16.08 7.76
C PHE A 142 6.82 -16.58 6.53
N VAL A 143 7.96 -15.95 6.24
CA VAL A 143 8.82 -16.31 5.13
C VAL A 143 10.17 -16.73 5.71
N PRO A 144 10.69 -17.93 5.38
CA PRO A 144 12.02 -18.33 5.79
C PRO A 144 13.09 -17.48 5.08
N PHE A 145 14.19 -17.21 5.78
CA PHE A 145 15.43 -16.70 5.20
C PHE A 145 16.53 -17.75 5.35
N TYR A 146 17.48 -17.73 4.42
CA TYR A 146 18.54 -18.74 4.33
C TYR A 146 19.93 -18.09 4.36
N ASP A 147 20.96 -18.89 4.60
CA ASP A 147 22.38 -18.50 4.50
C ASP A 147 22.75 -17.24 5.30
N PHE A 148 22.11 -17.04 6.47
CA PHE A 148 22.36 -15.87 7.29
C PHE A 148 23.79 -15.89 7.86
N LYS A 149 24.57 -14.85 7.55
CA LYS A 149 25.95 -14.67 8.03
C LYS A 149 26.21 -13.22 8.38
N ILE A 150 26.81 -13.00 9.54
CA ILE A 150 27.48 -11.74 9.85
C ILE A 150 28.89 -11.82 9.28
N LEU A 151 29.17 -10.99 8.27
CA LEU A 151 30.45 -10.99 7.56
C LEU A 151 31.47 -10.06 8.22
N LYS A 152 31.03 -8.91 8.74
CA LYS A 152 31.90 -7.94 9.39
C LYS A 152 31.10 -7.06 10.36
N THR A 153 31.73 -6.71 11.47
CA THR A 153 31.30 -5.63 12.37
C THR A 153 32.48 -4.67 12.54
N GLY A 154 32.19 -3.40 12.85
CA GLY A 154 33.23 -2.42 13.13
C GLY A 154 32.68 -1.00 13.15
N GLU A 155 33.58 -0.03 13.32
CA GLU A 155 33.24 1.39 13.22
C GLU A 155 32.79 1.75 11.80
N ASP A 156 31.86 2.69 11.71
CA ASP A 156 31.35 3.23 10.46
C ASP A 156 32.22 4.39 9.98
N GLU A 157 32.96 4.18 8.90
CA GLU A 157 33.83 5.18 8.28
C GLU A 157 33.09 6.39 7.71
N LEU A 158 31.77 6.29 7.48
CA LEU A 158 30.95 7.40 6.96
C LEU A 158 30.25 8.19 8.06
N ASN A 159 30.13 7.62 9.26
CA ASN A 159 29.37 8.20 10.36
C ASN A 159 30.19 8.13 11.66
N GLU A 160 30.88 9.21 12.01
CA GLU A 160 31.75 9.29 13.18
C GLU A 160 31.03 8.85 14.47
N GLY A 161 31.68 7.96 15.24
CA GLY A 161 31.13 7.41 16.48
C GLY A 161 29.97 6.43 16.29
N LYS A 162 29.67 6.00 15.06
CA LYS A 162 28.68 4.94 14.77
C LYS A 162 29.38 3.63 14.42
N ASN A 163 28.61 2.54 14.53
CA ASN A 163 29.03 1.20 14.13
C ASN A 163 28.28 0.77 12.88
N LYS A 164 28.93 -0.06 12.07
CA LYS A 164 28.33 -0.75 10.93
C LYS A 164 28.39 -2.26 11.08
N ILE A 165 27.49 -2.92 10.36
CA ILE A 165 27.45 -4.37 10.21
C ILE A 165 27.28 -4.73 8.73
N ILE A 166 28.03 -5.74 8.28
CA ILE A 166 27.86 -6.35 6.97
C ILE A 166 27.26 -7.73 7.20
N ILE A 167 26.05 -7.95 6.68
CA ILE A 167 25.36 -9.24 6.74
C ILE A 167 25.08 -9.79 5.33
N ARG A 168 24.95 -11.11 5.23
CA ARG A 168 24.50 -11.82 4.03
C ARG A 168 23.34 -12.73 4.41
N PHE A 169 22.33 -12.80 3.56
CA PHE A 169 21.22 -13.75 3.65
C PHE A 169 20.56 -13.90 2.27
N SER A 170 19.75 -14.93 2.11
CA SER A 170 18.96 -15.23 0.91
C SER A 170 17.47 -15.21 1.23
N LEU A 171 16.64 -14.68 0.32
CA LEU A 171 15.19 -14.66 0.43
C LEU A 171 14.53 -15.29 -0.80
N PRO A 172 13.34 -15.91 -0.66
CA PRO A 172 12.52 -16.30 -1.80
C PRO A 172 12.19 -15.13 -2.73
N LYS A 173 11.89 -15.43 -4.01
CA LYS A 173 11.49 -14.41 -4.98
C LYS A 173 10.24 -13.66 -4.50
N GLY A 174 10.22 -12.34 -4.70
CA GLY A 174 9.09 -11.49 -4.32
C GLY A 174 9.07 -11.06 -2.85
N CYS A 175 10.07 -11.45 -2.06
CA CYS A 175 10.24 -11.00 -0.68
C CYS A 175 11.21 -9.81 -0.60
N TYR A 176 10.97 -8.90 0.34
CA TYR A 176 11.75 -7.68 0.49
C TYR A 176 12.73 -7.81 1.66
N ALA A 177 14.01 -7.45 1.41
CA ALA A 177 15.06 -7.42 2.43
C ALA A 177 14.68 -6.53 3.61
N THR A 178 13.94 -5.45 3.36
CA THR A 178 13.46 -4.51 4.38
C THR A 178 12.57 -5.16 5.44
N CYS A 179 11.80 -6.21 5.10
CA CYS A 179 11.00 -6.94 6.09
C CYS A 179 11.89 -7.65 7.11
N LEU A 180 12.96 -8.30 6.65
CA LEU A 180 13.91 -8.96 7.55
C LEU A 180 14.77 -7.95 8.32
N LEU A 181 15.29 -6.92 7.64
CA LEU A 181 16.14 -5.90 8.26
C LEU A 181 15.40 -5.14 9.36
N ARG A 182 14.09 -4.92 9.22
CA ARG A 182 13.25 -4.31 10.27
C ARG A 182 13.33 -5.08 11.58
N GLU A 183 13.40 -6.41 11.53
CA GLU A 183 13.51 -7.24 12.74
C GLU A 183 14.86 -7.13 13.44
N PHE A 184 15.92 -6.76 12.73
CA PHE A 184 17.24 -6.50 13.32
C PHE A 184 17.42 -5.06 13.75
N MET A 185 16.99 -4.12 12.92
CA MET A 185 17.22 -2.68 13.12
C MET A 185 16.24 -2.07 14.12
N LYS A 186 15.03 -2.62 14.24
CA LYS A 186 13.96 -2.15 15.13
C LYS A 186 13.68 -0.64 15.03
N TYR A 187 13.95 -0.04 13.86
CA TYR A 187 13.78 1.39 13.61
C TYR A 187 12.31 1.73 13.34
N GLY A 188 11.77 2.71 14.06
CA GLY A 188 10.34 3.10 14.04
C GLY A 188 9.53 2.39 15.12
N ASN A 189 8.64 3.13 15.79
CA ASN A 189 7.81 2.62 16.89
C ASN A 189 7.05 1.36 16.45
N HIS A 190 7.09 0.35 17.32
CA HIS A 190 6.36 -0.90 17.16
C HIS A 190 4.87 -0.58 17.38
N THR A 191 4.12 -0.31 16.30
CA THR A 191 2.68 -0.09 16.40
C THR A 191 1.93 -1.38 16.51
#